data_AF-A0A1F3CUM2-F1
#
_entry.id   AF-A0A1F3CUM2-F1
#
_cell.length_a   1.000
_cell.length_b   1.000
_cell.length_c   1.000
_cell.angle_alpha   90.00
_cell.angle_beta   90.00
_cell.angle_gamma   90.00
#
_symmetry.space_group_name_H-M   'P 1'
#
loop_
_entity.id
_entity.type
_entity.pdbx_description
1 polymer ?
#
loop_
_entity_poly.entity_id
_entity_poly.type
_entity_poly.pdbx_seq_one_letter_code
_entity_poly.pdbx_strand_id
1 'polypeptide(L)' 'MNKIKLYLQDTYLELTQKVTWPTWKDLQSSAIVVMIASFIIALIVSLMDFGFSNIMKLIYSMF' A
#
# COMPACT_ATOMS: atom_id res chain seq x y z
N MET A 1 -14.82 31.65 16.03
CA MET A 1 -15.35 30.26 16.15
C MET A 1 -16.24 29.87 14.98
N ASN A 2 -17.07 30.76 14.41
CA ASN A 2 -17.90 30.43 13.22
C ASN A 2 -17.11 30.16 11.93
N LYS A 3 -15.93 30.77 11.74
CA LYS A 3 -15.11 30.59 10.53
C LYS A 3 -14.63 29.16 10.33
N ILE A 4 -14.17 28.47 11.39
CA ILE A 4 -13.68 27.09 11.30
C ILE A 4 -14.83 26.12 10.97
N LYS A 5 -16.01 26.35 11.56
CA LYS A 5 -17.20 25.53 11.30
C LYS A 5 -17.66 25.65 9.84
N LEU A 6 -17.63 26.86 9.29
CA LEU A 6 -17.88 27.13 7.87
C LEU A 6 -16.83 26.49 6.95
N TYR A 7 -15.54 26.64 7.27
CA TYR A 7 -14.46 26.02 6.51
C TYR A 7 -14.57 24.49 6.44
N LEU A 8 -14.91 23.83 7.54
CA LEU A 8 -15.12 22.37 7.56
C LEU A 8 -16.34 21.96 6.73
N GLN A 9 -17.40 22.77 6.74
CA GLN A 9 -18.60 22.54 5.93
C GLN A 9 -18.32 22.72 4.44
N ASP A 10 -17.59 23.76 4.06
CA ASP A 10 -17.19 24.03 2.67
C ASP A 10 -16.21 22.95 2.16
N THR A 11 -15.27 22.52 3.01
CA THR A 11 -14.34 21.42 2.68
C THR A 11 -15.08 20.10 2.49
N TYR A 12 -16.09 19.81 3.32
CA TYR A 12 -16.91 18.60 3.17
C TYR A 12 -17.71 18.61 1.86
N LEU A 13 -18.31 19.74 1.51
CA LEU A 13 -19.00 19.93 0.24
C LEU A 13 -18.04 19.81 -0.96
N GLU A 14 -16.84 20.37 -0.87
CA GLU A 14 -15.85 20.29 -1.95
C GLU A 14 -15.34 18.85 -2.15
N LEU A 15 -15.06 18.13 -1.07
CA LEU A 15 -14.60 16.72 -1.11
C LEU A 15 -15.67 15.76 -1.63
N THR A 16 -16.96 16.10 -1.51
CA THR A 16 -18.07 15.24 -1.98
C THR A 16 -18.59 15.63 -3.36
N GLN A 17 -18.61 16.91 -3.71
CA GLN A 17 -19.15 17.39 -4.99
C GLN A 17 -18.11 17.56 -6.09
N LYS A 18 -16.83 17.74 -5.74
CA LYS A 18 -15.75 18.06 -6.69
C LYS A 18 -14.74 16.92 -6.87
N VAL A 19 -14.91 15.82 -6.14
CA VAL A 19 -14.04 14.66 -6.22
C VAL A 19 -14.89 13.44 -6.59
N THR A 20 -14.59 12.85 -7.74
CA THR A 20 -15.21 11.60 -8.18
C THR A 20 -14.66 10.46 -7.35
N TRP A 21 -15.28 10.17 -6.20
CA TRP A 21 -14.99 8.95 -5.46
C TRP A 21 -15.38 7.75 -6.33
N PRO A 22 -14.43 6.84 -6.61
CA PRO A 22 -14.75 5.60 -7.32
C PRO A 22 -15.76 4.79 -6.49
N THR A 23 -16.56 3.98 -7.18
CA THR A 23 -17.53 3.15 -6.45
C THR A 23 -16.80 2.15 -5.55
N TRP A 24 -17.47 1.66 -4.50
CA TRP A 24 -16.89 0.66 -3.59
C TRP A 24 -16.34 -0.57 -4.32
N LYS A 25 -16.94 -0.94 -5.45
CA LYS A 25 -16.46 -2.06 -6.29
C LYS A 25 -15.14 -1.74 -6.99
N ASP A 26 -14.96 -0.51 -7.47
CA ASP A 26 -13.73 -0.07 -8.14
C ASP A 26 -12.57 0.09 -7.14
N LEU A 27 -12.88 0.53 -5.92
CA LEU A 27 -11.95 0.59 -4.79
C LEU A 27 -11.45 -0.81 -4.42
N GLN A 28 -12.35 -1.79 -4.31
CA GLN A 28 -11.98 -3.18 -4.06
C GLN A 28 -11.14 -3.78 -5.18
N SER A 29 -11.52 -3.53 -6.45
CA SER A 29 -10.75 -3.97 -7.61
C SER A 29 -9.31 -3.45 -7.55
N SER A 30 -9.14 -2.15 -7.30
CA SER A 30 -7.83 -1.50 -7.16
C SER A 30 -7.03 -2.07 -5.98
N ALA A 31 -7.68 -2.29 -4.84
CA ALA A 31 -7.04 -2.86 -3.66
C ALA A 31 -6.58 -4.31 -3.87
N ILE A 32 -7.35 -5.12 -4.60
CA ILE A 32 -7.00 -6.51 -4.93
C ILE A 32 -5.76 -6.54 -5.83
N VAL A 33 -5.69 -5.66 -6.83
CA VAL A 33 -4.50 -5.55 -7.69
C VAL A 33 -3.25 -5.20 -6.87
N VAL A 34 -3.35 -4.22 -5.97
CA VAL A 34 -2.24 -3.83 -5.09
C VAL A 34 -1.85 -4.99 -4.16
N MET A 35 -2.82 -5.70 -3.58
CA MET A 35 -2.56 -6.85 -2.70
C MET A 35 -1.77 -7.95 -3.41
N ILE A 36 -2.13 -8.28 -4.66
CA ILE A 36 -1.41 -9.27 -5.48
C ILE A 36 0.00 -8.77 -5.80
N ALA A 37 0.16 -7.50 -6.15
CA ALA A 37 1.48 -6.90 -6.40
C ALA A 37 2.38 -6.97 -5.16
N SER A 38 1.86 -6.64 -3.98
CA SER A 38 2.59 -6.76 -2.70
C SER A 38 2.96 -8.20 -2.39
N PHE A 39 2.10 -9.17 -2.69
CA PHE A 39 2.39 -10.59 -2.50
C PHE A 39 3.55 -11.08 -3.37
N ILE A 40 3.60 -10.65 -4.65
CA ILE A 40 4.72 -10.97 -5.55
C ILE A 40 6.03 -10.37 -5.03
N ILE A 41 6.02 -9.12 -4.58
CA ILE A 41 7.20 -8.47 -4.00
C ILE A 41 7.68 -9.23 -2.76
N ALA A 42 6.76 -9.66 -1.88
CA ALA A 42 7.10 -10.45 -0.70
C ALA A 42 7.76 -11.78 -1.05
N LEU A 43 7.31 -12.47 -2.10
CA LEU A 43 7.95 -13.69 -2.61
C LEU A 43 9.38 -13.45 -3.09
N ILE A 44 9.61 -12.35 -3.82
CA ILE A 44 10.94 -11.99 -4.33
C ILE A 44 11.89 -11.71 -3.17
N VAL A 45 11.46 -10.93 -2.18
CA VAL A 45 12.27 -10.64 -0.99
C VAL A 45 12.58 -11.91 -0.22
N SER A 46 11.58 -12.80 -0.04
CA SER A 46 11.77 -14.10 0.61
C SER A 46 12.84 -14.95 -0.10
N LEU A 47 12.80 -15.04 -1.44
CA LEU A 47 13.82 -15.75 -2.21
C LEU A 47 15.22 -15.14 -2.03
N MET A 48 15.30 -13.81 -2.02
CA MET A 48 16.55 -13.10 -1.79
C MET A 48 17.11 -13.41 -0.39
N ASP A 49 16.28 -13.34 0.65
CA ASP A 49 16.67 -13.62 2.03
C ASP A 49 17.13 -15.08 2.20
N PHE A 50 16.44 -16.05 1.61
CA PHE A 50 16.86 -17.45 1.61
C PHE A 50 18.17 -17.66 0.86
N GLY A 51 18.33 -17.01 -0.30
CA GLY A 51 19.56 -17.07 -1.08
C GLY A 51 20.75 -16.54 -0.29
N PHE A 52 20.66 -15.33 0.25
CA PHE A 52 21.73 -14.72 1.03
C PHE A 52 22.02 -15.48 2.34
N SER A 53 21.00 -15.96 3.05
CA SER A 53 21.19 -16.76 4.27
C SER A 53 21.98 -18.03 3.99
N ASN A 54 21.67 -18.74 2.90
CA ASN A 54 22.36 -19.97 2.53
C ASN A 54 23.79 -19.70 2.05
N ILE A 55 24.00 -18.66 1.23
CA ILE A 55 25.35 -18.26 0.78
C ILE A 55 26.21 -17.88 1.99
N MET A 56 25.67 -17.08 2.90
CA MET A 56 26.40 -16.64 4.09
C MET A 56 26.77 -17.81 5.01
N LYS A 57 25.84 -18.77 5.21
CA LYS A 57 26.13 -20.00 5.96
C LYS A 57 27.25 -20.82 5.33
N LEU A 58 27.28 -20.94 3.99
CA LEU A 58 28.35 -21.65 3.29
C LEU A 58 29.70 -20.96 3.51
N ILE A 59 29.75 -19.63 3.36
CA ILE A 59 30.98 -18.86 3.57
C ILE A 59 31.47 -19.00 5.01
N TYR A 60 30.59 -18.83 6.01
CA TYR A 60 30.96 -19.00 7.42
C TYR A 60 31.28 -20.44 7.81
N SER A 61 30.81 -21.45 7.07
CA SER A 61 31.18 -22.84 7.33
C SER A 61 32.54 -23.22 6.74
N MET A 62 33.05 -22.44 5.79
CA MET A 62 34.35 -22.67 5.13
C MET A 62 35.51 -21.93 5.82
N PHE A 63 35.23 -20.98 6.71
CA PHE A 63 36.20 -20.31 7.57
C PHE A 63 36.09 -20.82 9.01
#